data_AF-A0A661P277-F1
#
_entry.id   AF-A0A661P277-F1
#
_cell.length_a   1.000
_cell.length_b   1.000
_cell.length_c   1.000
_cell.angle_alpha   90.00
_cell.angle_beta   90.00
_cell.angle_gamma   90.00
#
_symmetry.space_group_name_H-M   'P 1'
#
loop_
_entity.id
_entity.type
_entity.pdbx_description
1 polymer ?
#
loop_
_entity_poly.entity_id
_entity_poly.type
_entity_poly.pdbx_seq_one_letter_code
_entity_poly.pdbx_strand_id
1 'polypeptide(L)'
;MKRLSHQRLVGAAVIGLVLGGLGLQNLLARQGYEMALAAGLLCPSVAALVTAGELGRRALGGLAMLRRALETGVALALVAYGVAFSHGLFAGFCDLRAGTVLFVLGPGVGTVLGSVWGTVAAELPPQLGMQRSRKRSAVSVLVAVGGPLGSILVNLALIYGSPVIFAYDPFAGYFSGALYDTVLTTEGMWSYRAASAATLLSCWVAAWHLERNGEGRLRFVSRRRPGVLACGALAAAASIGTVALGDRLGHWQTASSIAAELGGETIVGSCQVRHDRRIPQEDVRRFAADCAAHVATIRQWLGRGSDEPVMVYLFHN
;
A
#
# COMPACT_ATOMS: atom_id res chain seq x y z
N MET A 1 -7.98 -18.07 -28.86
CA MET A 1 -7.28 -17.11 -27.95
C MET A 1 -7.80 -15.69 -28.23
N LYS A 2 -8.41 -15.01 -27.25
CA LYS A 2 -8.83 -13.59 -27.44
C LYS A 2 -7.57 -12.71 -27.49
N ARG A 3 -7.41 -11.87 -28.53
CA ARG A 3 -6.28 -10.92 -28.61
C ARG A 3 -6.25 -10.03 -27.37
N LEU A 4 -5.08 -9.94 -26.72
CA LEU A 4 -4.83 -8.97 -25.66
C LEU A 4 -5.11 -7.55 -26.18
N SER A 5 -5.72 -6.70 -25.35
CA SER A 5 -5.91 -5.30 -25.73
C SER A 5 -4.53 -4.64 -25.86
N HIS A 6 -4.37 -3.74 -26.83
CA HIS A 6 -3.12 -3.00 -27.02
C HIS A 6 -2.65 -2.30 -25.73
N GLN A 7 -3.58 -1.79 -24.92
CA GLN A 7 -3.28 -1.17 -23.61
C GLN A 7 -2.66 -2.17 -22.62
N ARG A 8 -3.17 -3.40 -22.55
CA ARG A 8 -2.58 -4.45 -21.69
C ARG A 8 -1.18 -4.84 -22.15
N LEU A 9 -0.95 -4.92 -23.46
CA LEU A 9 0.37 -5.20 -24.02
C LEU A 9 1.37 -4.09 -23.66
N VAL A 10 0.97 -2.83 -23.81
CA VAL A 10 1.80 -1.68 -23.40
C VAL A 10 2.08 -1.71 -21.91
N GLY A 11 1.08 -1.93 -21.06
CA GLY A 11 1.26 -2.05 -19.61
C GLY A 11 2.19 -3.19 -19.21
N ALA A 12 2.01 -4.38 -19.81
CA ALA A 12 2.87 -5.53 -19.58
C ALA A 12 4.31 -5.27 -20.03
N ALA A 13 4.49 -4.59 -21.17
CA ALA A 13 5.82 -4.20 -21.65
C ALA A 13 6.49 -3.18 -20.71
N VAL A 14 5.76 -2.17 -20.23
CA VAL A 14 6.29 -1.20 -19.25
C VAL A 14 6.71 -1.90 -17.95
N ILE A 15 5.85 -2.75 -17.39
CA ILE A 15 6.18 -3.53 -16.18
C ILE A 15 7.39 -4.41 -16.44
N GLY A 16 7.40 -5.16 -17.55
CA GLY A 16 8.48 -6.07 -17.89
C GLY A 16 9.82 -5.38 -18.10
N LEU A 17 9.85 -4.25 -18.81
CA LEU A 17 11.07 -3.50 -19.07
C LEU A 17 11.60 -2.82 -17.80
N VAL A 18 10.73 -2.19 -17.01
CA VAL A 18 11.17 -1.47 -15.81
C VAL A 18 11.58 -2.45 -14.72
N LEU A 19 10.76 -3.45 -14.37
CA LEU A 19 11.13 -4.44 -13.37
C LEU A 19 12.29 -5.32 -13.85
N GLY A 20 12.33 -5.64 -15.15
CA GLY A 20 13.44 -6.38 -15.76
C GLY A 20 14.76 -5.62 -15.65
N GLY A 21 14.74 -4.32 -15.96
CA GLY A 21 15.91 -3.45 -15.82
C GLY A 21 16.33 -3.25 -14.37
N LEU A 22 15.37 -3.10 -13.45
CA LEU A 22 15.65 -3.03 -12.01
C LEU A 22 16.27 -4.33 -11.48
N GLY A 23 15.79 -5.48 -11.95
CA GLY A 23 16.34 -6.79 -11.59
C GLY A 23 17.76 -7.06 -12.09
N LEU A 24 18.36 -6.16 -12.88
CA LEU A 24 19.80 -6.21 -13.21
C LEU A 24 20.68 -5.66 -12.08
N GLN A 25 20.11 -4.89 -11.15
CA GLN A 25 20.81 -4.44 -9.95
C GLN A 25 20.91 -5.61 -8.97
N ASN A 26 22.10 -5.91 -8.44
CA ASN A 26 22.31 -7.04 -7.53
C ASN A 26 21.34 -7.05 -6.32
N LEU A 27 20.97 -5.86 -5.83
CA LEU A 27 20.03 -5.71 -4.72
C LEU A 27 18.60 -6.15 -5.08
N LEU A 28 18.17 -5.91 -6.33
CA LEU A 28 16.81 -6.20 -6.82
C LEU A 28 16.73 -7.48 -7.65
N ALA A 29 17.88 -8.09 -7.98
CA ALA A 29 17.96 -9.31 -8.77
C ALA A 29 17.35 -10.51 -8.04
N ARG A 30 17.35 -10.51 -6.70
CA ARG A 30 16.78 -11.58 -5.90
C ARG A 30 15.32 -11.29 -5.60
N GLN A 31 14.49 -12.33 -5.61
CA GLN A 31 13.11 -12.22 -5.18
C GLN A 31 13.07 -12.04 -3.65
N GLY A 32 12.95 -10.78 -3.23
CA GLY A 32 12.95 -10.35 -1.83
C GLY A 32 12.05 -9.15 -1.60
N TYR A 33 12.29 -8.46 -0.48
CA TYR A 33 11.52 -7.28 -0.08
C TYR A 33 11.62 -6.14 -1.09
N GLU A 34 12.83 -5.90 -1.57
CA GLU A 34 13.20 -4.77 -2.42
C GLU A 34 12.50 -4.86 -3.77
N MET A 35 12.48 -6.06 -4.38
CA MET A 35 11.76 -6.29 -5.64
C MET A 35 10.24 -6.22 -5.45
N ALA A 36 9.71 -6.73 -4.33
CA ALA A 36 8.29 -6.62 -4.01
C ALA A 36 7.86 -5.16 -3.81
N LEU A 37 8.69 -4.36 -3.12
CA LEU A 37 8.48 -2.93 -2.93
C LEU A 37 8.55 -2.17 -4.26
N ALA A 38 9.58 -2.41 -5.08
CA ALA A 38 9.71 -1.79 -6.39
C ALA A 38 8.51 -2.10 -7.29
N ALA A 39 8.07 -3.36 -7.32
CA ALA A 39 6.84 -3.76 -8.01
C ALA A 39 5.60 -3.07 -7.42
N GLY A 40 5.54 -2.90 -6.10
CA GLY A 40 4.43 -2.26 -5.40
C GLY A 40 4.31 -0.76 -5.71
N LEU A 41 5.44 -0.08 -5.90
CA LEU A 41 5.47 1.34 -6.28
C LEU A 41 5.05 1.55 -7.75
N LEU A 42 5.39 0.59 -8.62
CA LEU A 42 5.18 0.71 -10.07
C LEU A 42 3.84 0.15 -10.55
N CYS A 43 3.56 -1.12 -10.25
CA CYS A 43 2.53 -1.92 -10.92
C CYS A 43 1.10 -1.40 -10.68
N PRO A 44 0.71 -0.95 -9.48
CA PRO A 44 -0.63 -0.40 -9.24
C PRO A 44 -0.93 0.84 -10.09
N SER A 45 0.04 1.74 -10.24
CA SER A 45 -0.08 2.95 -11.07
C SER A 45 -0.23 2.60 -12.55
N VAL A 46 0.58 1.65 -13.05
CA VAL A 46 0.47 1.16 -14.43
C VAL A 46 -0.89 0.48 -14.66
N ALA A 47 -1.34 -0.36 -13.73
CA ALA A 47 -2.62 -1.04 -13.84
C ALA A 47 -3.81 -0.08 -13.81
N ALA A 48 -3.75 0.97 -12.98
CA ALA A 48 -4.74 2.04 -12.96
C ALA A 48 -4.81 2.77 -14.31
N LEU A 49 -3.65 3.15 -14.88
CA LEU A 49 -3.56 3.82 -16.18
C LEU A 49 -4.09 2.96 -17.33
N VAL A 50 -3.67 1.69 -17.39
CA VAL A 50 -4.12 0.74 -18.42
C VAL A 50 -5.62 0.54 -18.34
N THR A 51 -6.16 0.39 -17.13
CA THR A 51 -7.59 0.21 -16.92
C THR A 51 -8.37 1.48 -17.27
N ALA A 52 -7.90 2.65 -16.86
CA ALA A 52 -8.51 3.93 -17.20
C ALA A 52 -8.54 4.17 -18.72
N GLY A 53 -7.43 3.88 -19.41
CA GLY A 53 -7.31 4.00 -20.86
C GLY A 53 -8.19 3.01 -21.64
N GLU A 54 -8.30 1.77 -21.14
CA GLU A 54 -9.15 0.75 -21.75
C GLU A 54 -10.64 1.05 -21.57
N LEU A 55 -11.06 1.45 -20.36
CA LEU A 55 -12.46 1.73 -20.05
C LEU A 55 -12.92 3.08 -20.60
N GLY A 56 -12.05 4.09 -20.66
CA GLY A 56 -12.38 5.40 -21.24
C GLY A 56 -12.81 5.34 -22.72
N ARG A 57 -12.52 4.24 -23.41
CA ARG A 57 -12.90 3.99 -24.82
C ARG A 57 -14.16 3.15 -24.98
N ARG A 58 -14.72 2.58 -23.91
CA ARG A 58 -15.83 1.63 -23.98
C ARG A 58 -17.02 2.09 -23.14
N ALA A 59 -18.22 1.97 -23.68
CA ALA A 59 -19.45 2.17 -22.92
C ALA A 59 -19.83 0.85 -22.23
N LEU A 60 -19.27 0.59 -21.06
CA LEU A 60 -19.59 -0.58 -20.24
C LEU A 60 -20.47 -0.17 -19.04
N GLY A 61 -21.31 -1.10 -18.58
CA GLY A 61 -21.99 -0.99 -17.27
C GLY A 61 -21.05 -1.31 -16.12
N GLY A 62 -21.44 -0.97 -14.88
CA GLY A 62 -20.56 -1.01 -13.71
C GLY A 62 -19.91 -2.39 -13.48
N LEU A 63 -20.71 -3.46 -13.47
CA LEU A 63 -20.19 -4.81 -13.24
C LEU A 63 -19.22 -5.28 -14.34
N ALA A 64 -19.51 -4.95 -15.60
CA ALA A 64 -18.64 -5.30 -16.72
C ALA A 64 -17.31 -4.52 -16.66
N MET A 65 -17.34 -3.27 -16.21
CA MET A 65 -16.14 -2.48 -15.95
C MET A 65 -15.28 -3.09 -14.86
N LEU A 66 -15.88 -3.42 -13.71
CA LEU A 66 -15.14 -3.99 -12.58
C LEU A 66 -14.53 -5.35 -12.93
N ARG A 67 -15.30 -6.24 -13.57
CA ARG A 67 -14.76 -7.52 -14.08
C ARG A 67 -13.56 -7.28 -14.98
N ARG A 68 -13.65 -6.30 -15.89
CA ARG A 68 -12.56 -6.00 -16.82
C ARG A 68 -11.33 -5.45 -16.11
N ALA A 69 -11.53 -4.62 -15.08
CA ALA A 69 -10.47 -4.12 -14.21
C ALA A 69 -9.77 -5.29 -13.51
N LEU A 70 -10.51 -6.16 -12.83
CA LEU A 70 -9.95 -7.34 -12.16
C LEU A 70 -9.15 -8.23 -13.13
N GLU A 71 -9.68 -8.51 -14.32
CA GLU A 71 -8.96 -9.25 -15.37
C GLU A 71 -7.64 -8.55 -15.77
N THR A 72 -7.64 -7.22 -15.87
CA THR A 72 -6.43 -6.44 -16.19
C THR A 72 -5.44 -6.48 -15.05
N GLY A 73 -5.89 -6.24 -13.82
CA GLY A 73 -5.06 -6.25 -12.61
C GLY A 73 -4.39 -7.59 -12.40
N VAL A 74 -5.14 -8.71 -12.47
CA VAL A 74 -4.60 -10.06 -12.35
C VAL A 74 -3.58 -10.35 -13.45
N ALA A 75 -3.89 -10.00 -14.71
CA ALA A 75 -2.95 -10.23 -15.81
C ALA A 75 -1.63 -9.48 -15.63
N LEU A 76 -1.68 -8.20 -15.22
CA LEU A 76 -0.47 -7.40 -14.98
C LEU A 76 0.28 -7.85 -13.73
N ALA A 77 -0.41 -8.27 -12.68
CA ALA A 77 0.20 -8.87 -11.49
C ALA A 77 0.96 -10.15 -11.82
N LEU A 78 0.40 -11.02 -12.67
CA LEU A 78 1.05 -12.24 -13.13
C LEU A 78 2.30 -11.94 -13.99
N VAL A 79 2.25 -10.90 -14.83
CA VAL A 79 3.44 -10.44 -15.58
C VAL A 79 4.52 -9.97 -14.62
N ALA A 80 4.17 -9.10 -13.66
CA ALA A 80 5.12 -8.60 -12.67
C ALA A 80 5.74 -9.74 -11.85
N TYR A 81 4.92 -10.68 -11.38
CA TYR A 81 5.39 -11.87 -10.65
C TYR A 81 6.29 -12.75 -11.52
N GLY A 82 5.92 -12.98 -12.78
CA GLY A 82 6.72 -13.77 -13.72
C GLY A 82 8.11 -13.15 -13.96
N VAL A 83 8.20 -11.82 -14.04
CA VAL A 83 9.48 -11.11 -14.16
C VAL A 83 10.31 -11.27 -12.89
N ALA A 84 9.74 -10.99 -11.72
CA ALA A 84 10.42 -11.12 -10.43
C ALA A 84 10.88 -12.56 -10.16
N PHE A 85 10.04 -13.55 -10.47
CA PHE A 85 10.36 -14.97 -10.36
C PHE A 85 11.47 -15.38 -11.33
N SER A 86 11.44 -14.88 -12.58
CA SER A 86 12.50 -15.15 -13.56
C SER A 86 13.85 -14.62 -13.08
N HIS A 87 13.89 -13.41 -12.51
CA HIS A 87 15.10 -12.88 -11.89
C HIS A 87 15.59 -13.76 -10.72
N GLY A 88 14.68 -14.21 -9.86
CA GLY A 88 15.01 -15.17 -8.80
C GLY A 88 15.56 -16.51 -9.32
N LEU A 89 15.11 -17.00 -10.48
CA LEU A 89 15.69 -18.20 -11.12
C LEU A 89 17.14 -17.96 -11.57
N PHE A 90 17.48 -16.75 -12.05
CA PHE A 90 18.83 -16.43 -12.51
C PHE A 90 19.79 -16.06 -11.37
N ALA A 91 19.32 -15.30 -10.39
CA ALA A 91 20.14 -14.77 -9.30
C ALA A 91 20.08 -15.60 -8.00
N GLY A 92 19.17 -16.57 -7.93
CA GLY A 92 18.88 -17.38 -6.74
C GLY A 92 17.79 -16.78 -5.84
N PHE A 93 17.22 -17.63 -5.00
CA PHE A 93 16.24 -17.26 -3.97
C PHE A 93 16.89 -17.32 -2.58
N CYS A 94 16.70 -16.28 -1.77
CA CYS A 94 17.04 -16.33 -0.34
C CYS A 94 16.00 -17.16 0.44
N ASP A 95 14.72 -16.82 0.24
CA ASP A 95 13.57 -17.59 0.70
C ASP A 95 12.44 -17.44 -0.33
N LEU A 96 12.24 -18.48 -1.15
CA LEU A 96 11.23 -18.47 -2.20
C LEU A 96 9.82 -18.31 -1.64
N ARG A 97 9.53 -18.92 -0.48
CA ARG A 97 8.18 -18.92 0.10
C ARG A 97 7.86 -17.54 0.65
N ALA A 98 8.74 -16.97 1.48
CA ALA A 98 8.55 -15.64 2.03
C ALA A 98 8.48 -14.58 0.92
N GLY A 99 9.40 -14.62 -0.05
CA GLY A 99 9.41 -13.70 -1.20
C GLY A 99 8.14 -13.80 -2.05
N THR A 100 7.62 -15.02 -2.27
CA THR A 100 6.35 -15.23 -2.99
C THR A 100 5.15 -14.70 -2.22
N VAL A 101 5.05 -15.01 -0.92
CA VAL A 101 3.96 -14.52 -0.06
C VAL A 101 3.97 -12.99 -0.03
N LEU A 102 5.12 -12.39 0.19
CA LEU A 102 5.29 -10.94 0.22
C LEU A 102 4.93 -10.31 -1.14
N PHE A 103 5.34 -10.90 -2.25
CA PHE A 103 4.98 -10.39 -3.57
C PHE A 103 3.48 -10.49 -3.83
N VAL A 104 2.87 -11.65 -3.59
CA VAL A 104 1.44 -11.87 -3.84
C VAL A 104 0.61 -10.94 -2.96
N LEU A 105 0.90 -10.90 -1.66
CA LEU A 105 0.18 -10.04 -0.73
C LEU A 105 0.52 -8.57 -0.94
N GLY A 106 1.71 -8.18 -1.37
CA GLY A 106 2.08 -6.79 -1.61
C GLY A 106 1.65 -6.32 -3.01
N PRO A 107 2.59 -6.27 -3.98
CA PRO A 107 2.33 -5.80 -5.34
C PRO A 107 1.24 -6.60 -6.07
N GLY A 108 1.05 -7.89 -5.79
CA GLY A 108 0.02 -8.70 -6.44
C GLY A 108 -1.38 -8.15 -6.19
N VAL A 109 -1.81 -8.13 -4.92
CA VAL A 109 -3.10 -7.54 -4.52
C VAL A 109 -3.15 -6.04 -4.84
N GLY A 110 -2.06 -5.31 -4.61
CA GLY A 110 -1.97 -3.89 -4.92
C GLY A 110 -2.22 -3.55 -6.38
N THR A 111 -1.72 -4.36 -7.32
CA THR A 111 -1.94 -4.20 -8.76
C THR A 111 -3.40 -4.43 -9.13
N VAL A 112 -4.06 -5.39 -8.48
CA VAL A 112 -5.51 -5.62 -8.63
C VAL A 112 -6.29 -4.41 -8.12
N LEU A 113 -5.98 -3.91 -6.92
CA LEU A 113 -6.62 -2.71 -6.38
C LEU A 113 -6.37 -1.46 -7.25
N GLY A 114 -5.15 -1.29 -7.77
CA GLY A 114 -4.81 -0.23 -8.73
C GLY A 114 -5.65 -0.29 -9.99
N SER A 115 -5.87 -1.49 -10.55
CA SER A 115 -6.77 -1.66 -11.69
C SER A 115 -8.22 -1.26 -11.37
N VAL A 116 -8.73 -1.62 -10.18
CA VAL A 116 -10.07 -1.23 -9.73
C VAL A 116 -10.15 0.28 -9.54
N TRP A 117 -9.12 0.92 -8.98
CA TRP A 117 -9.01 2.37 -8.90
C TRP A 117 -9.03 3.03 -10.29
N GLY A 118 -8.44 2.39 -11.30
CA GLY A 118 -8.53 2.81 -12.70
C GLY A 118 -9.97 2.92 -13.24
N THR A 119 -10.94 2.21 -12.66
CA THR A 119 -12.36 2.37 -13.01
C THR A 119 -12.91 3.74 -12.55
N VAL A 120 -12.50 4.19 -11.36
CA VAL A 120 -12.84 5.52 -10.83
C VAL A 120 -12.22 6.59 -11.72
N ALA A 121 -10.94 6.42 -12.07
CA ALA A 121 -10.24 7.34 -12.96
C ALA A 121 -10.88 7.45 -14.36
N ALA A 122 -11.46 6.37 -14.89
CA ALA A 122 -12.17 6.39 -16.17
C ALA A 122 -13.52 7.14 -16.13
N GLU A 123 -14.22 7.06 -15.00
CA GLU A 123 -15.61 7.52 -14.84
C GLU A 123 -15.75 8.90 -14.21
N LEU A 124 -14.77 9.34 -13.40
CA LEU A 124 -14.83 10.65 -12.77
C LEU A 124 -14.96 11.79 -13.79
N PRO A 125 -14.16 11.85 -14.89
CA PRO A 125 -14.25 12.98 -15.81
C PRO A 125 -15.61 13.07 -16.55
N PRO A 126 -16.22 11.99 -17.08
CA PRO A 126 -17.58 12.03 -17.60
C PRO A 126 -18.64 12.51 -16.60
N GLN A 127 -18.52 12.11 -15.32
CA GLN A 127 -19.44 12.53 -14.26
C GLN A 127 -19.34 14.03 -13.97
N LEU A 128 -18.15 14.62 -14.13
CA LEU A 128 -17.91 16.06 -14.05
C LEU A 128 -18.32 16.83 -15.33
N GLY A 129 -19.03 16.18 -16.26
CA GLY A 129 -19.49 16.81 -17.50
C GLY A 129 -18.38 17.06 -18.52
N MET A 130 -17.18 16.48 -18.34
CA MET A 130 -16.08 16.67 -19.28
C MET A 130 -16.32 15.90 -20.58
N GLN A 131 -16.48 16.64 -21.68
CA GLN A 131 -16.55 16.07 -23.02
C GLN A 131 -15.20 15.49 -23.47
N ARG A 132 -15.23 14.64 -24.52
CA ARG A 132 -14.04 14.00 -25.12
C ARG A 132 -13.03 15.08 -25.56
N SER A 133 -12.05 15.34 -24.70
CA SER A 133 -11.04 16.38 -24.86
C SER A 133 -9.73 15.93 -24.25
N ARG A 134 -8.63 16.62 -24.59
CA ARG A 134 -7.32 16.39 -23.94
C ARG A 134 -7.40 16.57 -22.42
N LYS A 135 -8.24 17.49 -21.94
CA LYS A 135 -8.49 17.70 -20.50
C LYS A 135 -9.02 16.45 -19.81
N ARG A 136 -9.98 15.75 -20.43
CA ARG A 136 -10.52 14.48 -19.91
C ARG A 136 -9.42 13.43 -19.71
N SER A 137 -8.54 13.29 -20.70
CA SER A 137 -7.42 12.34 -20.63
C SER A 137 -6.44 12.71 -19.53
N ALA A 138 -6.11 14.00 -19.39
CA ALA A 138 -5.21 14.49 -18.35
C ALA A 138 -5.78 14.21 -16.94
N VAL A 139 -7.05 14.51 -16.70
CA VAL A 139 -7.69 14.23 -15.40
C VAL A 139 -7.73 12.73 -15.12
N SER A 140 -8.05 11.89 -16.12
CA SER A 140 -8.04 10.43 -15.96
C SER A 140 -6.66 9.92 -15.53
N VAL A 141 -5.59 10.44 -16.15
CA VAL A 141 -4.20 10.10 -15.82
C VAL A 141 -3.84 10.57 -14.41
N LEU A 142 -4.16 11.82 -14.07
CA LEU A 142 -3.88 12.39 -12.75
C LEU A 142 -4.59 11.61 -11.63
N VAL A 143 -5.86 11.24 -11.83
CA VAL A 143 -6.61 10.44 -10.86
C VAL A 143 -6.05 9.02 -10.78
N ALA A 144 -5.76 8.38 -11.91
CA ALA A 144 -5.24 7.01 -11.95
C ALA A 144 -3.91 6.87 -11.21
N VAL A 145 -3.01 7.83 -11.37
CA VAL A 145 -1.69 7.85 -10.70
C VAL A 145 -1.79 8.41 -9.27
N GLY A 146 -2.64 9.41 -9.07
CA GLY A 146 -2.80 10.10 -7.80
C GLY A 146 -3.34 9.22 -6.67
N GLY A 147 -4.11 8.17 -6.97
CA GLY A 147 -4.55 7.21 -5.95
C GLY A 147 -3.38 6.44 -5.32
N PRO A 148 -2.65 5.61 -6.11
CA PRO A 148 -1.48 4.89 -5.60
C PRO A 148 -0.38 5.80 -5.06
N LEU A 149 -0.01 6.88 -5.77
CA LEU A 149 1.01 7.80 -5.26
C LEU A 149 0.55 8.53 -4.00
N GLY A 150 -0.73 8.90 -3.92
CA GLY A 150 -1.30 9.56 -2.74
C GLY A 150 -1.20 8.68 -1.50
N SER A 151 -1.48 7.38 -1.60
CA SER A 151 -1.37 6.47 -0.45
C SER A 151 0.07 6.31 0.01
N ILE A 152 1.01 6.19 -0.95
CA ILE A 152 2.44 6.13 -0.68
C ILE A 152 2.89 7.40 0.05
N LEU A 153 2.49 8.57 -0.44
CA LEU A 153 2.85 9.86 0.17
C LEU A 153 2.28 10.01 1.58
N VAL A 154 1.06 9.54 1.83
CA VAL A 154 0.48 9.52 3.18
C VAL A 154 1.30 8.62 4.11
N ASN A 155 1.67 7.42 3.66
CA ASN A 155 2.50 6.51 4.46
C ASN A 155 3.90 7.07 4.71
N LEU A 156 4.53 7.70 3.72
CA LEU A 156 5.80 8.39 3.91
C LEU A 156 5.66 9.55 4.91
N ALA A 157 4.60 10.36 4.80
CA ALA A 157 4.35 11.44 5.76
C ALA A 157 4.16 10.91 7.19
N LEU A 158 3.51 9.75 7.37
CA LEU A 158 3.41 9.08 8.67
C LEU A 158 4.78 8.61 9.17
N ILE A 159 5.58 7.95 8.33
CA ILE A 159 6.92 7.46 8.71
C ILE A 159 7.86 8.61 9.08
N TYR A 160 7.84 9.71 8.33
CA TYR A 160 8.70 10.87 8.62
C TYR A 160 8.14 11.79 9.71
N GLY A 161 6.82 11.79 9.92
CA GLY A 161 6.14 12.63 10.91
C GLY A 161 5.95 11.96 12.28
N SER A 162 6.20 10.66 12.40
CA SER A 162 5.98 9.90 13.63
C SER A 162 6.94 8.70 13.73
N PRO A 163 7.21 8.15 14.94
CA PRO A 163 8.19 7.07 15.14
C PRO A 163 7.63 5.70 14.71
N VAL A 164 7.09 5.64 13.50
CA VAL A 164 6.42 4.46 12.96
C VAL A 164 7.44 3.58 12.26
N ILE A 165 7.60 2.36 12.78
CA ILE A 165 8.59 1.39 12.30
C ILE A 165 8.15 0.65 11.04
N PHE A 166 6.84 0.60 10.74
CA PHE A 166 6.31 0.06 9.49
C PHE A 166 4.90 0.57 9.18
N ALA A 167 4.48 0.50 7.92
CA ALA A 167 3.11 0.74 7.50
C ALA A 167 2.70 -0.20 6.36
N TYR A 168 1.47 -0.72 6.39
CA TYR A 168 0.88 -1.39 5.23
C TYR A 168 0.18 -0.37 4.32
N ASP A 169 0.48 -0.46 3.03
CA ASP A 169 -0.11 0.36 1.98
C ASP A 169 -1.06 -0.48 1.10
N PRO A 170 -2.23 0.06 0.71
CA PRO A 170 -3.19 -0.68 -0.11
C PRO A 170 -2.59 -1.14 -1.45
N PHE A 171 -1.74 -0.32 -2.06
CA PHE A 171 -1.19 -0.52 -3.39
C PHE A 171 0.25 -1.06 -3.35
N ALA A 172 1.15 -0.46 -2.56
CA ALA A 172 2.55 -0.83 -2.51
C ALA A 172 2.83 -2.07 -1.65
N GLY A 173 1.95 -2.40 -0.68
CA GLY A 173 2.12 -3.55 0.19
C GLY A 173 2.72 -3.18 1.54
N TYR A 174 4.00 -3.47 1.77
CA TYR A 174 4.65 -3.25 3.07
C TYR A 174 5.78 -2.22 2.96
N PHE A 175 5.72 -1.18 3.79
CA PHE A 175 6.80 -0.22 3.97
C PHE A 175 7.51 -0.49 5.30
N SER A 176 8.78 -0.90 5.26
CA SER A 176 9.64 -0.91 6.43
C SER A 176 10.10 0.53 6.70
N GLY A 177 9.67 1.13 7.82
CA GLY A 177 10.08 2.46 8.25
C GLY A 177 11.54 2.50 8.74
N ALA A 178 12.02 1.40 9.32
CA ALA A 178 13.43 1.22 9.63
C ALA A 178 14.12 0.50 8.46
N LEU A 179 14.97 1.22 7.72
CA LEU A 179 15.83 0.68 6.64
C LEU A 179 16.72 -0.51 7.08
N TYR A 180 16.83 -0.76 8.38
CA TYR A 180 17.72 -1.76 8.98
C TYR A 180 16.99 -2.85 9.77
N ASP A 181 15.66 -2.85 9.80
CA ASP A 181 14.94 -3.92 10.50
C ASP A 181 14.88 -5.18 9.63
N THR A 182 15.49 -6.27 10.12
CA THR A 182 15.60 -7.54 9.41
C THR A 182 14.37 -8.44 9.60
N VAL A 183 13.44 -8.08 10.50
CA VAL A 183 12.31 -8.95 10.85
C VAL A 183 11.04 -8.51 10.12
N LEU A 184 10.88 -8.99 8.89
CA LEU A 184 9.65 -8.81 8.11
C LEU A 184 8.62 -9.88 8.50
N THR A 185 7.67 -9.53 9.37
CA THR A 185 6.55 -10.44 9.69
C THR A 185 5.40 -10.25 8.69
N THR A 186 4.91 -11.34 8.10
CA THR A 186 3.78 -11.30 7.15
C THR A 186 2.41 -11.47 7.81
N GLU A 187 2.36 -11.68 9.13
CA GLU A 187 1.14 -12.02 9.85
C GLU A 187 0.09 -10.92 9.78
N GLY A 188 0.48 -9.66 10.05
CA GLY A 188 -0.41 -8.50 9.92
C GLY A 188 -0.86 -8.25 8.48
N MET A 189 -0.07 -8.68 7.50
CA MET A 189 -0.39 -8.49 6.09
C MET A 189 -1.62 -9.31 5.65
N TRP A 190 -1.83 -10.49 6.25
CA TRP A 190 -3.02 -11.31 5.95
C TRP A 190 -4.31 -10.64 6.38
N SER A 191 -4.36 -10.10 7.61
CA SER A 191 -5.54 -9.38 8.11
C SER A 191 -5.76 -8.08 7.33
N TYR A 192 -4.68 -7.39 6.94
CA TYR A 192 -4.75 -6.24 6.05
C TYR A 192 -5.31 -6.59 4.65
N ARG A 193 -4.98 -7.77 4.11
CA ARG A 193 -5.56 -8.23 2.83
C ARG A 193 -6.98 -8.78 2.94
N ALA A 194 -7.39 -9.26 4.11
CA ALA A 194 -8.82 -9.51 4.36
C ALA A 194 -9.63 -8.22 4.24
N ALA A 195 -9.11 -7.09 4.74
CA ALA A 195 -9.73 -5.78 4.54
C ALA A 195 -9.76 -5.36 3.07
N SER A 196 -8.67 -5.58 2.33
CA SER A 196 -8.61 -5.35 0.88
C SER A 196 -9.68 -6.16 0.12
N ALA A 197 -9.90 -7.41 0.52
CA ALA A 197 -10.96 -8.25 -0.06
C ALA A 197 -12.35 -7.70 0.27
N ALA A 198 -12.56 -7.17 1.48
CA ALA A 198 -13.80 -6.49 1.85
C ALA A 198 -14.03 -5.23 0.99
N THR A 199 -12.98 -4.44 0.69
CA THR A 199 -13.05 -3.32 -0.26
C THR A 199 -13.50 -3.80 -1.64
N LEU A 200 -12.88 -4.86 -2.18
CA LEU A 200 -13.23 -5.41 -3.49
C LEU A 200 -14.67 -5.93 -3.54
N LEU A 201 -15.13 -6.60 -2.48
CA LEU A 201 -16.52 -7.06 -2.37
C LEU A 201 -17.49 -5.89 -2.34
N SER A 202 -17.18 -4.84 -1.58
CA SER A 202 -17.99 -3.61 -1.55
C SER A 202 -18.05 -2.95 -2.93
N CYS A 203 -16.92 -2.81 -3.61
CA CYS A 203 -16.86 -2.30 -4.99
C CYS A 203 -17.67 -3.18 -5.95
N TRP A 204 -17.67 -4.51 -5.77
CA TRP A 204 -18.45 -5.43 -6.57
C TRP A 204 -19.95 -5.23 -6.40
N VAL A 205 -20.42 -5.13 -5.17
CA VAL A 205 -21.82 -4.82 -4.87
C VAL A 205 -22.20 -3.46 -5.44
N ALA A 206 -21.37 -2.43 -5.22
CA ALA A 206 -21.61 -1.10 -5.78
C ALA A 206 -21.71 -1.13 -7.31
N ALA A 207 -20.75 -1.78 -7.99
CA ALA A 207 -20.71 -1.94 -9.44
C ALA A 207 -21.92 -2.70 -9.99
N TRP A 208 -22.48 -3.65 -9.23
CA TRP A 208 -23.70 -4.36 -9.62
C TRP A 208 -24.94 -3.46 -9.64
N HIS A 209 -24.96 -2.43 -8.81
CA HIS A 209 -26.00 -1.42 -8.78
C HIS A 209 -25.75 -0.24 -9.74
N LEU A 210 -24.67 -0.26 -10.53
CA LEU A 210 -24.35 0.81 -11.47
C LEU A 210 -24.67 0.39 -12.91
N GLU A 211 -25.58 1.14 -13.54
CA GLU A 211 -25.92 0.99 -14.96
C GLU A 211 -25.63 2.27 -15.74
N ARG A 212 -25.37 2.15 -17.03
CA ARG A 212 -25.14 3.30 -17.89
C ARG A 212 -26.47 3.83 -18.42
N ASN A 213 -26.74 5.12 -18.28
CA ASN A 213 -27.92 5.78 -18.85
C ASN A 213 -27.71 6.09 -20.35
N GLY A 214 -28.74 6.62 -21.02
CA GLY A 214 -28.68 7.00 -22.44
C GLY A 214 -27.66 8.11 -22.76
N GLU A 215 -27.27 8.92 -21.76
CA GLU A 215 -26.25 9.96 -21.87
C GLU A 215 -24.83 9.42 -21.69
N GLY A 216 -24.69 8.11 -21.46
CA GLY A 216 -23.40 7.49 -21.20
C GLY A 216 -22.85 7.78 -19.80
N ARG A 217 -23.67 8.15 -18.81
CA ARG A 217 -23.28 8.32 -17.40
C ARG A 217 -23.68 7.09 -16.58
N LEU A 218 -22.89 6.76 -15.55
CA LEU A 218 -23.30 5.74 -14.58
C LEU A 218 -24.38 6.31 -13.66
N ARG A 219 -25.47 5.56 -13.50
CA ARG A 219 -26.54 5.81 -12.54
C ARG A 219 -26.69 4.64 -11.60
N PHE A 220 -27.06 4.93 -10.36
CA PHE A 220 -27.42 3.91 -9.39
C PHE A 220 -28.82 3.36 -9.69
N VAL A 221 -28.96 2.04 -9.70
CA VAL A 221 -30.22 1.33 -9.92
C VAL A 221 -30.44 0.36 -8.76
N SER A 222 -31.52 0.58 -8.02
CA SER A 222 -31.93 -0.35 -6.96
C SER A 222 -32.52 -1.61 -7.57
N ARG A 223 -31.87 -2.76 -7.36
CA ARG A 223 -32.28 -4.07 -7.90
C ARG A 223 -33.19 -4.87 -6.96
N ARG A 224 -33.82 -4.20 -5.96
CA ARG A 224 -34.72 -4.80 -4.95
C ARG A 224 -34.15 -6.05 -4.24
N ARG A 225 -32.84 -6.08 -3.99
CA ARG A 225 -32.17 -7.16 -3.23
C ARG A 225 -31.45 -6.58 -2.01
N PRO A 226 -32.18 -6.29 -0.91
CA PRO A 226 -31.63 -5.60 0.25
C PRO A 226 -30.48 -6.38 0.91
N GLY A 227 -30.53 -7.71 0.90
CA GLY A 227 -29.46 -8.54 1.48
C GLY A 227 -28.09 -8.34 0.83
N VAL A 228 -28.04 -8.07 -0.47
CA VAL A 228 -26.75 -7.83 -1.15
C VAL A 228 -26.23 -6.42 -0.87
N LEU A 229 -27.12 -5.42 -0.81
CA LEU A 229 -26.75 -4.08 -0.35
C LEU A 229 -26.21 -4.11 1.08
N ALA A 230 -26.88 -4.84 1.98
CA ALA A 230 -26.41 -5.03 3.36
C ALA A 230 -25.03 -5.70 3.39
N CYS A 231 -24.80 -6.73 2.58
CA CYS A 231 -23.49 -7.38 2.45
C CYS A 231 -22.40 -6.39 1.97
N GLY A 232 -22.68 -5.59 0.94
CA GLY A 232 -21.74 -4.58 0.44
C GLY A 232 -21.46 -3.45 1.44
N ALA A 233 -22.47 -3.05 2.21
CA ALA A 233 -22.35 -2.07 3.29
C ALA A 233 -21.53 -2.60 4.47
N LEU A 234 -21.77 -3.85 4.88
CA LEU A 234 -20.96 -4.52 5.90
C LEU A 234 -19.51 -4.68 5.46
N ALA A 235 -19.26 -5.02 4.18
CA ALA A 235 -17.93 -5.10 3.62
C ALA A 235 -17.23 -3.72 3.59
N ALA A 236 -17.96 -2.66 3.24
CA ALA A 236 -17.45 -1.29 3.33
C ALA A 236 -17.11 -0.91 4.78
N ALA A 237 -18.01 -1.17 5.72
CA ALA A 237 -17.81 -0.88 7.13
C ALA A 237 -16.62 -1.66 7.72
N ALA A 238 -16.45 -2.92 7.35
CA ALA A 238 -15.28 -3.72 7.73
C ALA A 238 -13.98 -3.12 7.17
N SER A 239 -13.96 -2.75 5.87
CA SER A 239 -12.80 -2.12 5.25
C SER A 239 -12.45 -0.78 5.90
N ILE A 240 -13.42 0.11 6.10
CA ILE A 240 -13.19 1.40 6.77
C ILE A 240 -12.77 1.18 8.23
N GLY A 241 -13.43 0.26 8.93
CA GLY A 241 -13.13 -0.08 10.32
C GLY A 241 -11.69 -0.58 10.50
N THR A 242 -11.17 -1.37 9.57
CA THR A 242 -9.77 -1.84 9.63
C THR A 242 -8.76 -0.72 9.46
N VAL A 243 -9.06 0.30 8.65
CA VAL A 243 -8.19 1.48 8.52
C VAL A 243 -8.26 2.32 9.79
N ALA A 244 -9.47 2.56 10.30
CA ALA A 244 -9.71 3.37 11.49
C ALA A 244 -9.14 2.75 12.78
N LEU A 245 -9.14 1.43 12.89
CA LEU A 245 -8.61 0.67 14.03
C LEU A 245 -7.26 0.02 13.71
N GLY A 246 -6.55 0.51 12.69
CA GLY A 246 -5.36 -0.17 12.20
C GLY A 246 -4.20 -0.16 13.20
N ASP A 247 -4.14 0.80 14.12
CA ASP A 247 -3.19 0.78 15.25
C ASP A 247 -3.42 -0.44 16.16
N ARG A 248 -4.68 -0.72 16.51
CA ARG A 248 -5.07 -1.86 17.34
C ARG A 248 -4.97 -3.20 16.61
N LEU A 249 -5.12 -3.18 15.29
CA LEU A 249 -4.98 -4.37 14.44
C LEU A 249 -3.53 -4.65 14.04
N GLY A 250 -2.59 -3.80 14.45
CA GLY A 250 -1.17 -3.92 14.08
C GLY A 250 -0.89 -3.64 12.60
N HIS A 251 -1.76 -2.88 11.93
CA HIS A 251 -1.60 -2.47 10.53
C HIS A 251 -0.72 -1.24 10.36
N TRP A 252 -0.70 -0.39 11.37
CA TRP A 252 0.21 0.74 11.51
C TRP A 252 0.45 0.96 13.00
N GLN A 253 1.38 1.81 13.36
CA GLN A 253 1.67 2.16 14.75
C GLN A 253 1.68 3.68 14.90
N THR A 254 1.68 4.17 16.13
CA THR A 254 1.89 5.58 16.47
C THR A 254 2.81 5.69 17.68
N ALA A 255 3.35 6.88 17.91
CA ALA A 255 4.08 7.18 19.14
C ALA A 255 3.28 6.80 20.40
N SER A 256 1.97 7.07 20.42
CA SER A 256 1.10 6.82 21.56
C SER A 256 0.76 5.34 21.71
N SER A 257 0.48 4.60 20.62
CA SER A 257 0.25 3.16 20.69
C SER A 257 1.49 2.41 21.15
N ILE A 258 2.67 2.77 20.65
CA ILE A 258 3.94 2.18 21.07
C ILE A 258 4.20 2.48 22.55
N ALA A 259 4.03 3.73 22.98
CA ALA A 259 4.20 4.09 24.39
C ALA A 259 3.21 3.36 25.31
N ALA A 260 1.97 3.17 24.87
CA ALA A 260 0.95 2.43 25.60
C ALA A 260 1.30 0.95 25.74
N GLU A 261 1.79 0.33 24.67
CA GLU A 261 2.22 -1.08 24.66
C GLU A 261 3.44 -1.31 25.56
N LEU A 262 4.44 -0.44 25.47
CA LEU A 262 5.63 -0.50 26.32
C LEU A 262 5.27 -0.30 27.80
N GLY A 263 4.40 0.67 28.09
CA GLY A 263 3.80 0.89 29.40
C GLY A 263 4.76 1.37 30.51
N GLY A 264 6.07 1.43 30.26
CA GLY A 264 7.10 1.98 31.15
C GLY A 264 7.66 3.30 30.64
N GLU A 265 8.08 4.16 31.57
CA GLU A 265 8.70 5.45 31.27
C GLU A 265 9.79 5.76 32.31
N THR A 266 10.96 6.17 31.82
CA THR A 266 12.08 6.63 32.63
C THR A 266 12.68 7.88 32.00
N ILE A 267 12.89 8.93 32.79
CA ILE A 267 13.47 10.20 32.33
C ILE A 267 14.79 10.42 33.06
N VAL A 268 15.86 10.65 32.30
CA VAL A 268 17.20 10.99 32.82
C VAL A 268 17.77 12.12 31.98
N GLY A 269 18.00 13.29 32.59
CA GLY A 269 18.52 14.46 31.88
C GLY A 269 17.65 14.85 30.68
N SER A 270 18.25 14.92 29.50
CA SER A 270 17.59 15.22 28.23
C SER A 270 17.03 13.98 27.51
N CYS A 271 17.03 12.80 28.14
CA CYS A 271 16.54 11.58 27.52
C CYS A 271 15.27 11.07 28.22
N GLN A 272 14.22 10.83 27.41
CA GLN A 272 12.96 10.24 27.83
C GLN A 272 12.83 8.87 27.19
N VAL A 273 12.93 7.82 28.00
CA VAL A 273 12.92 6.43 27.54
C VAL A 273 11.56 5.81 27.85
N ARG A 274 10.80 5.49 26.80
CA ARG A 274 9.64 4.59 26.86
C ARG A 274 10.17 3.17 26.76
N HIS A 275 9.80 2.28 27.68
CA HIS A 275 10.39 0.95 27.73
C HIS A 275 9.37 -0.12 28.14
N ASP A 276 9.60 -1.35 27.70
CA ASP A 276 8.81 -2.50 28.14
C ASP A 276 8.99 -2.71 29.65
N ARG A 277 7.88 -2.95 30.36
CA ARG A 277 7.86 -3.19 31.82
C ARG A 277 8.63 -4.43 32.25
N ARG A 278 8.90 -5.36 31.33
CA ARG A 278 9.69 -6.59 31.57
C ARG A 278 11.18 -6.31 31.71
N ILE A 279 11.66 -5.16 31.24
CA ILE A 279 13.08 -4.79 31.34
C ILE A 279 13.39 -4.36 32.78
N PRO A 280 14.45 -4.91 33.42
CA PRO A 280 14.85 -4.49 34.77
C PRO A 280 15.07 -2.98 34.86
N GLN A 281 14.50 -2.36 35.89
CA GLN A 281 14.56 -0.90 36.07
C GLN A 281 15.99 -0.35 36.14
N GLU A 282 16.93 -1.13 36.65
CA GLU A 282 18.35 -0.75 36.66
C GLU A 282 18.92 -0.64 35.25
N ASP A 283 18.60 -1.56 34.35
CA ASP A 283 19.09 -1.56 32.98
C ASP A 283 18.49 -0.40 32.18
N VAL A 284 17.20 -0.12 32.38
CA VAL A 284 16.53 1.05 31.80
C VAL A 284 17.20 2.35 32.26
N ARG A 285 17.51 2.48 33.55
CA ARG A 285 18.19 3.67 34.09
C ARG A 285 19.61 3.81 33.55
N ARG A 286 20.37 2.72 33.44
CA ARG A 286 21.70 2.73 32.81
C ARG A 286 21.61 3.18 31.36
N PHE A 287 20.69 2.60 30.59
CA PHE A 287 20.44 3.00 29.20
C PHE A 287 20.03 4.47 29.07
N ALA A 288 19.13 4.96 29.94
CA ALA A 288 18.70 6.36 29.93
C ALA A 288 19.85 7.32 30.28
N ALA A 289 20.73 6.95 31.21
CA ALA A 289 21.93 7.72 31.54
C ALA A 289 22.93 7.76 30.37
N ASP A 290 23.17 6.63 29.72
CA ASP A 290 24.04 6.54 28.54
C ASP A 290 23.47 7.37 27.38
N CYS A 291 22.14 7.31 27.17
CA CYS A 291 21.45 8.15 26.20
C CYS A 291 21.67 9.63 26.49
N ALA A 292 21.44 10.08 27.73
CA ALA A 292 21.62 11.46 28.13
C ALA A 292 23.07 11.94 27.94
N ALA A 293 24.06 11.09 28.25
CA ALA A 293 25.47 11.39 28.03
C ALA A 293 25.80 11.56 26.55
N HIS A 294 25.34 10.65 25.67
CA HIS A 294 25.55 10.77 24.23
C HIS A 294 24.88 12.01 23.64
N VAL A 295 23.64 12.32 24.06
CA VAL A 295 22.93 13.52 23.62
C VAL A 295 23.71 14.77 24.02
N ALA A 296 24.28 14.82 25.23
CA ALA A 296 25.12 15.93 25.67
C ALA A 296 26.39 16.07 24.80
N THR A 297 27.10 14.97 24.52
CA THR A 297 28.28 14.97 23.67
C THR A 297 27.96 15.44 22.24
N ILE A 298 26.86 14.96 21.64
CA ILE A 298 26.45 15.34 20.29
C ILE A 298 26.09 16.83 20.24
N ARG A 299 25.35 17.35 21.24
CA ARG A 299 25.00 18.78 21.31
C ARG A 299 26.23 19.66 21.44
N GLN A 300 27.20 19.25 22.26
CA GLN A 300 28.47 19.96 22.39
C GLN A 300 29.24 19.99 21.06
N TRP A 301 29.27 18.85 20.35
CA TRP A 301 29.97 18.75 19.06
C TRP A 301 29.30 19.57 17.95
N LEU A 302 27.97 19.58 17.87
CA LEU A 302 27.23 20.32 16.84
C LEU A 302 27.21 21.83 17.07
N GLY A 303 27.50 22.31 18.29
CA GLY A 303 27.45 23.74 18.65
C GLY A 303 26.06 24.38 18.56
N ARG A 304 25.03 23.57 18.26
CA ARG A 304 23.60 23.92 18.20
C ARG A 304 22.81 22.71 18.68
N GLY A 305 22.04 22.87 19.75
CA GLY A 305 21.17 21.83 20.30
C GLY A 305 19.79 22.39 20.58
N SER A 306 18.75 21.58 20.32
CA SER A 306 17.42 21.82 20.88
C SER A 306 17.43 21.46 22.36
N ASP A 307 16.73 22.22 23.20
CA ASP A 307 16.50 21.88 24.61
C ASP A 307 15.45 20.77 24.78
N GLU A 308 14.76 20.40 23.69
CA GLU A 308 13.76 19.34 23.72
C GLU A 308 14.37 17.98 24.12
N PRO A 309 13.71 17.22 24.99
CA PRO A 309 14.14 15.87 25.33
C PRO A 309 14.13 14.95 24.11
N VAL A 310 15.13 14.08 24.00
CA VAL A 310 15.16 13.00 23.01
C VAL A 310 14.30 11.86 23.51
N MET A 311 13.28 11.50 22.72
CA MET A 311 12.42 10.34 22.98
C MET A 311 13.07 9.08 22.44
N VAL A 312 13.18 8.03 23.27
CA VAL A 312 13.69 6.72 22.88
C VAL A 312 12.69 5.64 23.25
N TYR A 313 12.47 4.68 22.35
CA TYR A 313 11.61 3.52 22.57
C TYR A 313 12.48 2.26 22.70
N LEU A 314 12.39 1.59 23.85
CA LEU A 314 13.20 0.42 24.21
C LEU A 314 12.32 -0.83 24.34
N PHE A 315 12.48 -1.77 23.41
CA PHE A 315 11.72 -3.01 23.33
C PHE A 315 12.44 -4.16 24.04
N HIS A 316 11.69 -5.14 24.55
CA HIS A 316 12.24 -6.38 25.08
C HIS A 316 12.48 -7.37 23.93
N ASN A 317 13.68 -7.95 23.84
CA ASN A 317 14.03 -8.98 22.85
C ASN A 317 13.56 -10.37 23.27
#